data_AF-A0A7Y5KAM6-F1
#
_entry.id   AF-A0A7Y5KAM6-F1
#
_cell.length_a   1.000
_cell.length_b   1.000
_cell.length_c   1.000
_cell.angle_alpha   90.00
_cell.angle_beta   90.00
_cell.angle_gamma   90.00
#
_symmetry.space_group_name_H-M   'P 1'
#
loop_
_entity.id
_entity.type
_entity.pdbx_description
1 polymer ?
#
loop_
_entity_poly.entity_id
_entity_poly.type
_entity_poly.pdbx_seq_one_letter_code
_entity_poly.pdbx_strand_id
1 'polypeptide(L)'
;MSEYECAKNKISDASQREPPFVTFVNGVRKVYDCHELLKLDRFQLLQHKAFFKAVTVDAGGYGVSWDDERDLSEYELWHNGVEVEQDTA
;
A
#
# COMPACT_ATOMS: atom_id res chain seq x y z
N MET A 1 9.94 -1.19 22.91
CA MET A 1 9.52 -0.15 21.95
C MET A 1 9.78 -0.73 20.58
N SER A 2 8.75 -1.19 19.88
CA SER A 2 8.90 -1.89 18.62
C SER A 2 8.99 -0.86 17.49
N GLU A 3 10.01 -0.98 16.64
CA GLU A 3 10.43 -0.02 15.61
C GLU A 3 9.51 0.03 14.37
N TYR A 4 8.22 -0.24 14.52
CA TYR A 4 7.31 -0.61 13.43
C TYR A 4 6.17 0.40 13.23
N GLU A 5 6.38 1.70 13.42
CA GLU A 5 5.35 2.66 13.00
C GLU A 5 5.50 2.89 11.50
N CYS A 6 4.51 2.59 10.65
CA CYS A 6 4.63 2.84 9.22
C CYS A 6 3.29 2.96 8.48
N ALA A 7 3.02 4.17 7.99
CA ALA A 7 2.95 4.49 6.55
C ALA A 7 2.36 5.89 6.37
N LYS A 8 2.87 6.69 5.43
CA LYS A 8 2.15 7.87 4.92
C LYS A 8 1.85 7.64 3.44
N ASN A 9 0.59 7.34 3.11
CA ASN A 9 0.17 7.21 1.71
C ASN A 9 0.02 8.59 1.06
N LYS A 10 0.68 8.78 -0.08
CA LYS A 10 0.43 9.88 -1.01
C LYS A 10 -0.06 9.27 -2.32
N ILE A 11 -1.38 9.24 -2.51
CA ILE A 11 -2.01 8.76 -3.75
C ILE A 11 -2.07 9.96 -4.72
N SER A 12 -1.21 9.98 -5.74
CA SER A 12 -1.25 10.98 -6.82
C SER A 12 -2.07 10.50 -8.04
N ASP A 13 -2.36 11.44 -8.94
CA ASP A 13 -3.40 11.49 -9.97
C ASP A 13 -3.61 10.24 -10.86
N ALA A 14 -4.83 10.10 -11.41
CA ALA A 14 -5.48 8.85 -11.76
C ALA A 14 -5.61 8.57 -13.27
N SER A 15 -4.77 9.16 -14.12
CA SER A 15 -4.77 8.87 -15.56
C SER A 15 -3.96 7.62 -15.94
N GLN A 16 -3.11 7.11 -15.05
CA GLN A 16 -2.36 5.87 -15.20
C GLN A 16 -2.62 5.00 -13.95
N ARG A 17 -2.68 3.68 -14.08
CA ARG A 17 -2.89 2.77 -12.92
C ARG A 17 -1.56 2.68 -12.16
N GLU A 18 -1.16 3.76 -11.51
CA GLU A 18 0.08 3.80 -10.76
C GLU A 18 -0.07 2.94 -9.49
N PRO A 19 0.83 1.97 -9.27
CA PRO A 19 0.78 1.13 -8.09
C PRO A 19 1.01 1.97 -6.82
N PRO A 20 0.39 1.63 -5.69
CA PRO A 20 0.44 2.42 -4.49
C PRO A 20 1.87 2.49 -3.97
N PHE A 21 2.36 3.70 -3.78
CA PHE A 21 3.62 3.95 -3.08
C PHE A 21 3.36 3.96 -1.58
N VAL A 22 4.06 3.09 -0.87
CA VAL A 22 4.07 3.05 0.59
C VAL A 22 5.36 3.71 1.06
N THR A 23 5.25 4.75 1.87
CA THR A 23 6.40 5.41 2.49
C THR A 23 6.47 5.01 3.96
N PHE A 24 7.56 4.35 4.32
CA PHE A 24 7.86 3.89 5.67
C PHE A 24 8.49 5.02 6.49
N VAL A 25 8.39 4.97 7.82
CA VAL A 25 8.93 6.04 8.70
C VAL A 25 10.44 6.20 8.61
N ASN A 26 11.15 5.15 8.22
CA ASN A 26 12.59 5.19 7.94
C ASN A 26 12.94 5.89 6.62
N GLY A 27 11.93 6.41 5.89
CA GLY A 27 12.10 7.12 4.63
C GLY A 27 12.15 6.22 3.40
N VAL A 28 12.18 4.89 3.57
CA VAL A 28 12.13 3.94 2.47
C VAL A 28 10.77 4.05 1.78
N ARG A 29 10.79 4.04 0.45
CA ARG A 29 9.57 3.98 -0.36
C ARG A 29 9.54 2.68 -1.12
N LYS A 30 8.38 2.03 -1.11
CA LYS A 30 8.15 0.81 -1.86
C LYS A 30 6.92 0.93 -2.74
N VAL A 31 6.97 0.29 -3.89
CA VAL A 31 5.84 0.02 -4.76
C VAL A 31 5.35 -1.38 -4.48
N TYR A 32 4.07 -1.52 -4.17
CA TYR A 32 3.45 -2.83 -3.97
C TYR A 32 2.58 -3.20 -5.17
N ASP A 33 2.84 -4.36 -5.77
CA ASP A 33 2.04 -4.87 -6.88
C ASP A 33 0.81 -5.64 -6.37
N CYS A 34 -0.36 -5.02 -6.48
CA CYS A 34 -1.61 -5.65 -6.07
C CYS A 34 -2.13 -6.72 -7.05
N HIS A 35 -1.49 -6.97 -8.21
CA HIS A 35 -1.97 -7.99 -9.16
C HIS A 35 -1.98 -9.40 -8.55
N GLU A 36 -1.02 -9.72 -7.69
CA GLU A 36 -0.99 -11.02 -7.00
C GLU A 36 -2.16 -11.17 -6.02
N LEU A 37 -2.57 -10.08 -5.36
CA LEU A 37 -3.74 -10.08 -4.48
C LEU A 37 -5.03 -10.37 -5.27
N LEU A 38 -5.13 -9.91 -6.52
CA LEU A 38 -6.29 -10.17 -7.37
C LEU A 38 -6.47 -11.66 -7.74
N LYS A 39 -5.54 -12.54 -7.36
CA LYS A 39 -5.74 -14.00 -7.46
C LYS A 39 -6.57 -14.56 -6.31
N LEU A 40 -6.74 -13.79 -5.23
CA LEU A 40 -7.48 -14.16 -4.04
C LEU A 40 -8.88 -13.54 -4.07
N ASP A 41 -9.90 -14.36 -3.84
CA ASP A 41 -11.31 -13.94 -3.91
C ASP A 41 -11.63 -12.74 -3.00
N ARG A 42 -11.03 -12.68 -1.81
CA ARG A 42 -11.24 -11.57 -0.88
C ARG A 42 -10.79 -10.22 -1.45
N PHE A 43 -9.80 -10.18 -2.34
CA PHE A 43 -9.23 -8.94 -2.88
C PHE A 43 -9.76 -8.56 -4.27
N GLN A 44 -10.74 -9.29 -4.82
CA GLN A 44 -11.32 -8.99 -6.14
C GLN A 44 -11.90 -7.57 -6.23
N LEU A 45 -12.38 -7.00 -5.12
CA LEU A 45 -12.89 -5.62 -5.10
C LEU A 45 -11.81 -4.57 -5.44
N LEU A 46 -10.53 -4.88 -5.27
CA LEU A 46 -9.42 -4.01 -5.68
C LEU A 46 -9.36 -3.79 -7.19
N GLN A 47 -10.05 -4.61 -8.00
CA GLN A 47 -10.20 -4.34 -9.43
C GLN A 47 -10.98 -3.04 -9.70
N HIS A 48 -11.90 -2.67 -8.81
CA HIS A 48 -12.70 -1.46 -8.92
C HIS A 48 -11.87 -0.24 -8.51
N LYS A 49 -11.60 0.64 -9.47
CA LYS A 49 -10.75 1.83 -9.28
C LYS A 49 -11.18 2.72 -8.11
N ALA A 50 -12.49 2.89 -7.89
CA ALA A 50 -13.00 3.70 -6.79
C ALA A 50 -12.68 3.07 -5.43
N PHE A 51 -12.88 1.75 -5.31
CA PHE A 51 -12.55 0.99 -4.12
C PHE A 51 -11.04 1.00 -3.88
N PHE A 52 -10.24 0.69 -4.91
CA PHE A 52 -8.78 0.73 -4.82
C PHE A 52 -8.21 2.05 -4.26
N LYS A 53 -8.78 3.18 -4.68
CA LYS A 53 -8.36 4.51 -4.23
C LYS A 53 -8.83 4.88 -2.83
N ALA A 54 -9.77 4.13 -2.26
CA ALA A 54 -10.26 4.34 -0.90
C ALA A 54 -9.31 3.79 0.18
N VAL A 55 -8.13 3.29 -0.21
CA VAL A 55 -7.12 2.79 0.73
C VAL A 55 -6.72 3.86 1.74
N THR A 56 -6.71 3.49 3.01
CA THR A 56 -6.24 4.32 4.12
C THR A 56 -5.16 3.61 4.90
N VAL A 57 -4.37 4.37 5.67
CA VAL A 57 -3.50 3.77 6.70
C VAL A 57 -4.39 3.15 7.77
N ASP A 58 -4.10 1.92 8.17
CA ASP A 58 -4.87 1.24 9.22
C ASP A 58 -4.78 2.02 10.55
N ALA A 59 -5.80 1.90 11.41
CA ALA A 59 -5.92 2.67 12.65
C ALA A 59 -4.72 2.49 13.60
N GLY A 60 -4.03 1.35 13.52
CA GLY A 60 -2.81 1.08 14.28
C GLY A 60 -1.53 1.66 13.67
N GLY A 61 -1.55 2.09 12.40
CA GLY A 61 -0.36 2.57 11.70
C GLY A 61 0.63 1.47 11.28
N TYR A 62 0.18 0.20 11.26
CA TYR A 62 0.98 -0.97 10.92
C TYR A 62 0.57 -1.58 9.57
N GLY A 63 0.05 -0.78 8.64
CA GLY A 63 -0.46 -1.29 7.37
C GLY A 63 -1.43 -0.35 6.67
N VAL A 64 -2.11 -0.89 5.65
CA VAL A 64 -3.17 -0.20 4.91
C VAL A 64 -4.44 -1.04 4.90
N SER A 65 -5.59 -0.38 4.87
CA SER A 65 -6.90 -1.02 4.83
C SER A 65 -7.82 -0.33 3.82
N TRP A 66 -8.64 -1.13 3.17
CA TRP A 66 -9.78 -0.68 2.36
C TRP A 66 -11.11 -0.87 3.09
N ASP A 67 -11.22 -1.95 3.86
CA ASP A 67 -12.32 -2.26 4.77
C ASP A 67 -11.85 -3.29 5.82
N ASP A 68 -12.77 -3.70 6.70
CA ASP A 68 -12.50 -4.64 7.81
C ASP A 68 -12.02 -6.03 7.34
N GLU A 69 -12.23 -6.39 6.06
CA GLU A 69 -11.85 -7.68 5.49
C GLU A 69 -10.67 -7.58 4.51
N ARG A 70 -10.24 -6.38 4.15
CA ARG A 70 -9.27 -6.13 3.07
C ARG A 70 -8.24 -5.16 3.57
N ASP A 71 -7.28 -5.72 4.28
CA ASP A 71 -6.14 -5.06 4.86
C ASP A 71 -4.84 -5.74 4.41
N LEU A 72 -3.76 -4.97 4.41
CA LEU A 72 -2.40 -5.45 4.22
C LEU A 72 -1.55 -4.94 5.38
N SER A 73 -0.85 -5.86 6.02
CA SER A 73 0.09 -5.51 7.08
C SER A 73 1.34 -4.83 6.53
N GLU A 74 2.02 -4.06 7.38
CA GLU A 74 3.33 -3.49 7.10
C GLU A 74 4.31 -4.58 6.66
N TYR A 75 4.29 -5.75 7.30
CA TYR A 75 5.15 -6.87 6.95
C TYR A 75 4.96 -7.28 5.49
N GLU A 76 3.72 -7.42 5.05
CA GLU A 76 3.36 -7.77 3.68
C GLU A 76 3.87 -6.69 2.69
N LEU A 77 3.60 -5.42 3.00
CA LEU A 77 4.04 -4.28 2.18
C LEU A 77 5.57 -4.15 2.12
N TRP A 78 6.26 -4.44 3.21
CA TRP A 78 7.71 -4.36 3.30
C TRP A 78 8.42 -5.49 2.55
N HIS A 79 7.97 -6.73 2.72
CA HIS A 79 8.66 -7.90 2.17
C HIS A 79 8.37 -8.09 0.68
N ASN A 80 7.14 -7.81 0.25
CA ASN A 80 6.73 -8.03 -1.14
C ASN A 80 6.69 -6.73 -1.97
N GLY A 81 6.90 -5.57 -1.33
CA GLY A 81 7.09 -4.30 -2.01
C GLY A 81 8.49 -4.13 -2.62
N VAL A 82 8.55 -3.60 -3.83
CA VAL A 82 9.79 -3.24 -4.53
C VAL A 82 10.23 -1.87 -4.08
N GLU A 83 11.43 -1.76 -3.50
CA GLU A 83 12.00 -0.48 -3.13
C GLU A 83 12.26 0.39 -4.36
N VAL A 84 11.88 1.66 -4.26
CA VAL A 84 12.09 2.65 -5.31
C VAL A 84 12.98 3.76 -4.78
N GLU A 85 14.06 4.01 -5.49
CA GLU A 85 14.93 5.15 -5.19
C GLU A 85 14.14 6.45 -5.40
N GLN A 86 14.42 7.45 -4.55
CA GLN A 86 13.94 8.79 -4.86
C GLN A 86 14.82 9.34 -5.96
N ASP A 87 14.26 9.49 -7.18
CA ASP A 87 14.89 10.34 -8.19
C ASP A 87 15.12 11.71 -7.56
N THR A 88 16.37 11.94 -7.18
CA THR A 88 16.82 13.20 -6.60
C THR A 88 17.03 14.12 -7.80
N ALA A 89 15.97 14.86 -8.16
CA ALA A 89 16.06 15.97 -9.09
C ALA A 89 16.66 17.20 -8.40
#